data_AF-A0A1V5HV09-F1
#
_entry.id   AF-A0A1V5HV09-F1
#
_cell.length_a   1.000
_cell.length_b   1.000
_cell.length_c   1.000
_cell.angle_alpha   90.00
_cell.angle_beta   90.00
_cell.angle_gamma   90.00
#
_symmetry.space_group_name_H-M   'P 1'
#
loop_
_entity.id
_entity.type
_entity.pdbx_description
1 polymer ?
#
loop_
_entity_poly.entity_id
_entity_poly.type
_entity_poly.pdbx_seq_one_letter_code
_entity_poly.pdbx_strand_id
1 'polypeptide(L)'
;MDRGNDKLSPLYSPCHPAVLRLVKTVIENGRRAGIPVAMCGEAAGDPRLIPVLLGMGLTEFSMSPSSILQARWMVRNLRKSDLEKAAEHVVTLGTTAEAEAFCESLLMSPDLCG
;
A
#
# COMPACT_ATOMS: atom_id res chain seq x y z
N MET A 1 5.55 19.56 1.83
CA MET A 1 6.04 19.71 0.45
C MET A 1 7.46 20.22 0.54
N ASP A 2 8.44 19.32 0.48
CA ASP A 2 9.81 19.65 0.11
C ASP A 2 10.49 18.36 -0.38
N ARG A 3 10.79 18.27 -1.68
CA ARG A 3 11.38 17.07 -2.34
C ARG A 3 12.90 17.17 -2.45
N GLY A 4 13.54 18.12 -1.76
CA GLY A 4 14.94 18.50 -1.95
C GLY A 4 15.85 18.32 -0.74
N ASN A 5 15.48 17.55 0.28
CA ASN A 5 16.34 17.37 1.46
C ASN A 5 16.63 15.88 1.72
N ASP A 6 17.75 15.40 1.19
CA ASP A 6 18.35 14.07 1.41
C ASP A 6 18.61 13.74 2.90
N LYS A 7 18.37 14.68 3.82
CA LYS A 7 18.52 14.51 5.26
C LYS A 7 17.21 14.14 5.98
N LEU A 8 16.09 13.99 5.27
CA LEU A 8 14.76 13.67 5.83
C LEU A 8 14.22 12.28 5.44
N SER A 9 15.00 11.45 4.74
CA SER A 9 14.61 10.09 4.33
C SER A 9 13.92 9.22 5.40
N PRO A 10 14.33 9.20 6.68
CA PRO A 10 13.64 8.38 7.69
C PRO A 10 12.27 8.92 8.13
N LEU A 11 11.91 10.17 7.80
CA LEU A 11 10.57 10.73 8.08
C LEU A 11 9.57 10.46 6.93
N TYR A 12 10.06 10.04 5.77
CA TYR A 12 9.26 9.79 4.57
C TYR A 12 9.09 8.29 4.34
N SER A 13 8.33 7.64 5.23
CA SER A 13 7.89 6.27 5.00
C SER A 13 6.48 6.25 4.42
N PRO A 14 6.29 5.71 3.19
CA PRO A 14 4.96 5.46 2.64
C PRO A 14 4.13 4.50 3.51
N CYS A 15 4.79 3.67 4.32
CA CYS A 15 4.18 2.69 5.22
C CYS A 15 3.79 3.30 6.58
N HIS A 16 3.97 4.62 6.78
CA HIS A 16 3.62 5.25 8.05
C HIS A 16 2.12 5.03 8.39
N PRO A 17 1.77 4.49 9.58
CA PRO A 17 0.39 4.13 9.92
C PRO A 17 -0.62 5.27 9.75
N ALA A 18 -0.25 6.50 10.14
CA ALA A 18 -1.10 7.68 9.95
C ALA A 18 -1.40 7.98 8.47
N VAL A 19 -0.42 7.80 7.58
CA VAL A 19 -0.61 7.99 6.12
C VAL A 19 -1.49 6.88 5.57
N LEU A 20 -1.25 5.63 5.95
CA LEU A 20 -2.07 4.50 5.55
C LEU A 20 -3.52 4.62 6.02
N ARG A 21 -3.75 5.12 7.25
CA ARG A 21 -5.09 5.45 7.75
C ARG A 21 -5.77 6.52 6.91
N LEU A 22 -5.05 7.60 6.57
CA LEU A 22 -5.58 8.65 5.71
C LEU A 22 -5.98 8.09 4.33
N VAL A 23 -5.09 7.32 3.69
CA VAL A 23 -5.35 6.68 2.39
C VAL A 23 -6.57 5.77 2.46
N LYS A 24 -6.66 4.91 3.49
CA LYS A 24 -7.83 4.05 3.75
C LYS A 24 -9.11 4.88 3.83
N THR A 25 -9.12 5.96 4.61
CA THR A 25 -10.28 6.85 4.74
C THR A 25 -10.68 7.48 3.41
N VAL A 26 -9.73 7.90 2.57
CA VAL A 26 -10.03 8.45 1.23
C VAL A 26 -10.67 7.38 0.35
N ILE A 27 -10.11 6.18 0.30
CA ILE A 27 -10.64 5.06 -0.50
C ILE A 27 -12.06 4.69 -0.04
N GLU A 28 -12.27 4.56 1.26
CA GLU A 28 -13.59 4.23 1.84
C GLU A 28 -14.64 5.29 1.51
N ASN A 29 -14.29 6.57 1.65
CA ASN A 29 -15.21 7.67 1.33
C ASN A 29 -15.52 7.74 -0.17
N GLY A 30 -14.53 7.58 -1.04
CA GLY A 30 -14.75 7.50 -2.49
C GLY A 30 -15.68 6.35 -2.85
N ARG A 31 -15.42 5.16 -2.32
CA ARG A 31 -16.28 3.99 -2.51
C ARG A 31 -17.71 4.23 -2.03
N ARG A 32 -17.90 4.83 -0.85
CA ARG A 32 -19.24 5.18 -0.31
C ARG A 32 -19.98 6.19 -1.17
N ALA A 33 -19.25 7.11 -1.81
CA ALA A 33 -19.81 8.11 -2.71
C ALA A 33 -19.98 7.62 -4.16
N GLY A 34 -19.54 6.39 -4.48
CA GLY A 34 -19.51 5.89 -5.86
C GLY A 34 -18.48 6.61 -6.74
N ILE A 35 -17.47 7.25 -6.15
CA ILE A 35 -16.42 8.00 -6.83
C ILE A 35 -15.15 7.13 -6.89
N PRO A 36 -14.60 6.86 -8.09
CA PRO A 36 -13.34 6.14 -8.23
C PRO A 36 -12.18 6.87 -7.52
N VAL A 37 -11.32 6.11 -6.86
CA VAL A 37 -10.07 6.61 -6.25
C VAL A 37 -8.91 5.87 -6.89
N ALA A 38 -7.90 6.64 -7.31
CA ALA A 38 -6.69 6.13 -7.94
C ALA A 38 -5.45 6.63 -7.18
N MET A 39 -4.38 5.83 -7.21
CA MET A 39 -3.07 6.25 -6.71
C MET A 39 -2.07 6.37 -7.86
N CYS A 40 -1.33 7.47 -7.89
CA CYS A 40 -0.23 7.69 -8.81
C CYS A 40 1.10 7.93 -8.07
N GLY A 41 2.21 7.80 -8.80
CA GLY A 41 3.55 8.04 -8.27
C GLY A 41 4.24 6.77 -7.76
N GLU A 42 5.39 6.95 -7.11
CA GLU A 42 6.27 5.84 -6.71
C GLU A 42 5.58 4.86 -5.74
N ALA A 43 4.74 5.37 -4.83
CA ALA A 43 3.96 4.54 -3.90
C ALA A 43 2.97 3.60 -4.61
N ALA A 44 2.43 3.98 -5.76
CA ALA A 44 1.52 3.11 -6.52
C ALA A 44 2.25 1.89 -7.11
N GLY A 45 3.55 2.03 -7.38
CA GLY A 45 4.40 0.97 -7.92
C GLY A 45 5.25 0.27 -6.86
N ASP A 46 5.15 0.65 -5.58
CA ASP A 46 5.94 0.05 -4.48
C ASP A 46 5.35 -1.33 -4.13
N PRO A 47 6.12 -2.42 -4.31
CA PRO A 47 5.65 -3.76 -4.02
C PRO A 47 5.21 -3.97 -2.58
N ARG A 48 5.76 -3.21 -1.62
CA ARG A 48 5.41 -3.30 -0.19
C ARG A 48 4.00 -2.74 0.08
N LEU A 49 3.57 -1.78 -0.73
CA LEU A 49 2.29 -1.08 -0.55
C LEU A 49 1.16 -1.69 -1.36
N ILE A 50 1.45 -2.27 -2.52
CA ILE A 50 0.43 -2.84 -3.41
C ILE A 50 -0.53 -3.80 -2.68
N PRO A 51 -0.06 -4.78 -1.86
CA PRO A 51 -0.95 -5.66 -1.10
C PRO A 51 -1.88 -4.90 -0.16
N VAL A 52 -1.34 -3.92 0.57
CA VAL A 52 -2.07 -3.11 1.53
C VAL A 52 -3.13 -2.25 0.83
N LEU A 53 -2.75 -1.57 -0.27
CA LEU A 53 -3.64 -0.70 -1.03
C LEU A 53 -4.77 -1.48 -1.71
N LEU A 54 -4.46 -2.66 -2.27
CA LEU A 54 -5.47 -3.58 -2.80
C LEU A 54 -6.42 -4.04 -1.70
N GLY A 55 -5.89 -4.37 -0.51
CA GLY A 55 -6.69 -4.77 0.65
C GLY A 55 -7.61 -3.66 1.17
N MET A 56 -7.18 -2.40 1.09
CA MET A 56 -8.03 -1.23 1.37
C MET A 56 -9.13 -1.02 0.32
N GLY A 57 -9.06 -1.70 -0.82
CA GLY A 57 -10.02 -1.60 -1.90
C GLY A 57 -9.66 -0.60 -3.00
N LEU A 58 -8.39 -0.20 -3.11
CA LEU A 58 -7.93 0.59 -4.24
C LEU A 58 -7.94 -0.25 -5.52
N THR A 59 -8.59 0.25 -6.57
CA THR A 59 -8.77 -0.50 -7.84
C THR A 59 -7.98 0.08 -9.01
N GLU A 60 -7.44 1.29 -8.87
CA GLU A 60 -6.73 1.99 -9.95
C GLU A 60 -5.34 2.45 -9.49
N PHE A 61 -4.32 1.95 -10.20
CA PHE A 61 -2.91 2.24 -9.95
C PHE A 61 -2.27 2.83 -11.20
N SER A 62 -1.57 3.95 -11.04
CA SER A 62 -0.79 4.60 -12.10
C SER A 62 0.69 4.61 -11.74
N MET A 63 1.49 3.85 -12.48
CA MET A 63 2.90 3.60 -12.18
C MET A 63 3.75 3.55 -13.44
N SER A 64 5.08 3.52 -13.28
CA SER A 64 6.01 3.37 -14.41
C SER A 64 5.87 1.99 -15.07
N PRO A 65 6.12 1.87 -16.39
CA PRO A 65 6.02 0.60 -17.11
C PRO A 65 6.84 -0.55 -16.52
N SER A 66 8.00 -0.24 -15.93
CA SER A 66 8.86 -1.22 -15.26
C SER A 66 8.20 -1.88 -14.05
N SER A 67 7.32 -1.17 -13.33
CA SER A 67 6.62 -1.69 -12.15
C SER A 67 5.34 -2.47 -12.48
N ILE A 68 4.76 -2.25 -13.68
CA ILE A 68 3.48 -2.87 -14.09
C ILE A 68 3.55 -4.40 -14.04
N LEU A 69 4.64 -5.00 -14.51
CA LEU A 69 4.76 -6.46 -14.57
C LEU A 69 4.76 -7.09 -13.17
N GLN A 70 5.50 -6.47 -12.23
CA GLN A 70 5.57 -6.92 -10.84
C GLN A 70 4.22 -6.72 -10.14
N ALA A 71 3.59 -5.55 -10.29
CA ALA A 71 2.27 -5.26 -9.73
C ALA A 71 1.22 -6.26 -10.23
N ARG A 72 1.20 -6.53 -11.54
CA ARG A 72 0.28 -7.50 -12.14
C ARG A 72 0.53 -8.92 -11.63
N TRP A 73 1.79 -9.32 -11.43
CA TRP A 73 2.11 -10.61 -10.84
C TRP A 73 1.57 -10.71 -9.41
N MET A 74 1.76 -9.69 -8.59
CA MET A 74 1.21 -9.65 -7.21
C MET A 74 -0.32 -9.74 -7.21
N VAL A 75 -1.02 -8.88 -7.97
CA VAL A 75 -2.49 -8.89 -8.05
C VAL A 75 -3.06 -10.28 -8.41
N ARG A 76 -2.36 -11.03 -9.27
CA ARG A 76 -2.82 -12.36 -9.72
C ARG A 76 -2.57 -13.46 -8.71
N ASN A 77 -1.61 -13.28 -7.82
CA ASN A 77 -1.16 -14.31 -6.89
C ASN A 77 -1.64 -14.07 -5.46
N LEU A 78 -2.00 -12.84 -5.09
CA LEU A 78 -2.43 -12.53 -3.73
C LEU A 78 -3.91 -12.84 -3.51
N ARG A 79 -4.23 -13.49 -2.38
CA ARG A 79 -5.62 -13.73 -1.97
C ARG A 79 -6.26 -12.49 -1.38
N LYS A 80 -7.43 -12.12 -1.89
CA LYS A 80 -8.22 -10.98 -1.40
C LYS A 80 -8.43 -10.99 0.12
N SER A 81 -8.77 -12.12 0.71
CA SER A 81 -9.00 -12.25 2.16
C SER A 81 -7.78 -11.91 3.00
N ASP A 82 -6.57 -12.17 2.49
CA ASP A 82 -5.34 -11.91 3.21
C ASP A 82 -4.89 -10.46 3.02
N LEU A 83 -5.20 -9.87 1.86
CA LEU A 83 -5.04 -8.44 1.63
C LEU A 83 -5.92 -7.60 2.56
N GLU A 84 -7.20 -7.98 2.71
CA GLU A 84 -8.12 -7.30 3.63
C GLU A 84 -7.61 -7.36 5.07
N LYS A 85 -7.13 -8.53 5.53
CA LYS A 85 -6.50 -8.66 6.87
C LYS A 85 -5.25 -7.80 7.01
N ALA A 86 -4.39 -7.77 5.99
CA ALA A 86 -3.18 -6.96 6.01
C ALA A 86 -3.49 -5.46 6.10
N ALA A 87 -4.49 -5.00 5.34
CA ALA A 87 -4.96 -3.62 5.38
C ALA A 87 -5.54 -3.22 6.74
N GLU A 88 -6.29 -4.12 7.40
CA GLU A 88 -6.78 -3.89 8.76
C GLU A 88 -5.65 -3.91 9.79
N HIS A 89 -4.70 -4.83 9.66
CA HIS A 89 -3.62 -4.97 10.63
C HIS A 89 -2.65 -3.78 10.61
N VAL A 90 -2.18 -3.37 9.41
CA VAL A 90 -1.13 -2.34 9.29
C VAL A 90 -1.55 -0.99 9.88
N VAL A 91 -2.83 -0.65 9.83
CA VAL A 91 -3.34 0.62 10.38
C VAL A 91 -3.45 0.62 11.91
N THR A 92 -3.40 -0.55 12.54
CA THR A 92 -3.41 -0.72 14.01
C THR A 92 -2.02 -0.64 14.64
N LEU A 93 -0.96 -0.70 13.83
CA LEU A 93 0.42 -0.63 14.31
C LEU A 93 0.73 0.74 14.91
N GLY A 94 1.50 0.72 16.01
CA GLY A 94 1.76 1.90 16.83
C GLY A 94 2.90 2.77 16.30
N THR A 95 3.82 2.17 15.54
CA THR A 95 5.03 2.84 15.06
C THR A 95 5.26 2.66 13.56
N THR A 96 6.00 3.59 12.95
CA THR A 96 6.42 3.49 11.54
C THR A 96 7.28 2.25 11.30
N ALA A 97 8.21 1.94 12.21
CA ALA A 97 9.11 0.79 12.07
C ALA A 97 8.36 -0.54 12.05
N GLU A 98 7.34 -0.71 12.90
CA GLU A 98 6.48 -1.90 12.87
C GLU A 98 5.72 -2.02 11.55
N ALA A 99 5.19 -0.91 11.04
CA ALA A 99 4.45 -0.91 9.78
C ALA A 99 5.34 -1.15 8.56
N GLU A 100 6.56 -0.63 8.56
CA GLU A 100 7.56 -0.94 7.52
C GLU A 100 7.93 -2.41 7.54
N ALA A 101 8.29 -2.95 8.70
CA ALA A 101 8.63 -4.36 8.86
C ALA A 101 7.45 -5.26 8.42
N PHE A 102 6.21 -4.86 8.75
CA PHE A 102 5.02 -5.58 8.30
C PHE A 102 4.87 -5.53 6.78
N CYS A 103 4.91 -4.35 6.16
CA CYS A 103 4.81 -4.21 4.71
C CYS A 103 5.93 -4.93 3.95
N GLU A 104 7.14 -5.00 4.52
CA GLU A 104 8.25 -5.79 3.98
C GLU A 104 8.00 -7.30 4.13
N SER A 105 7.45 -7.75 5.25
CA SER A 105 7.12 -9.16 5.46
C SER A 105 6.12 -9.69 4.41
N LEU A 106 5.20 -8.85 3.93
CA LEU A 106 4.24 -9.20 2.88
C LEU A 106 4.90 -9.56 1.54
N LEU A 107 6.13 -9.10 1.28
CA LEU A 107 6.90 -9.50 0.11
C LEU A 107 7.56 -10.87 0.25
N MET A 108 7.85 -11.27 1.49
CA MET A 108 8.59 -12.48 1.81
C MET A 108 7.67 -13.65 2.16
N SER A 109 6.37 -13.43 2.33
CA SER A 109 5.40 -14.46 2.68
C SER A 109 4.96 -15.29 1.46
N PRO A 110 5.34 -16.58 1.37
CA PRO A 110 4.81 -17.49 0.34
C PRO A 110 3.31 -17.77 0.54
N ASP A 111 2.77 -17.52 1.73
CA ASP A 111 1.41 -17.87 2.14
C ASP A 111 0.32 -17.01 1.49
N LEU A 112 0.67 -15.82 0.97
CA LEU A 112 -0.29 -15.00 0.23
C LEU A 112 -0.61 -15.58 -1.16
N CYS A 113 0.23 -16.50 -1.65
CA CYS A 113 0.21 -17.09 -2.99
C CYS A 113 -0.33 -18.53 -3.04
N GLY A 114 -0.63 -19.13 -1.88
CA GLY A 114 -1.13 -20.50 -1.77
C GLY A 114 -2.57 -20.67 -2.20
#